data_AF-A0A1D8FVL9-F1
#
_entry.id   AF-A0A1D8FVL9-F1
#
_cell.length_a   1.000
_cell.length_b   1.000
_cell.length_c   1.000
_cell.angle_alpha   90.00
_cell.angle_beta   90.00
_cell.angle_gamma   90.00
#
_symmetry.space_group_name_H-M   'P 1'
#
loop_
_entity.id
_entity.type
_entity.pdbx_description
1 polymer ?
#
loop_
_entity_poly.entity_id
_entity_poly.type
_entity_poly.pdbx_seq_one_letter_code
_entity_poly.pdbx_strand_id
1 'polypeptide(L)'
;MRRAVFDALGLPGRFPHTSALADAAVARALAEARVLVVDEAQRLPAPCLEYFQSLWDHPSTRITLVLCGAGSERALARLPQLASRVVAWQEVPCLTGAEVASVVTGFHPLWRTVPAPELTWIDQSCAHGTLRTWAAVTAHLQNALLTTSDASVDRALLRRLFKRVAPPL
;
A
#
# COMPACT_ATOMS: atom_id res chain seq x y z
N MET A 1 -11.77 15.85 -0.92
CA MET A 1 -10.79 15.37 -1.92
C MET A 1 -9.77 16.42 -2.34
N ARG A 2 -10.17 17.55 -2.95
CA ARG A 2 -9.27 18.65 -3.40
C ARG A 2 -8.11 18.97 -2.45
N ARG A 3 -8.40 19.21 -1.17
CA ARG A 3 -7.39 19.48 -0.14
C ARG A 3 -6.39 18.33 0.01
N ALA A 4 -6.85 17.09 0.10
CA ALA A 4 -5.97 15.94 0.22
C ALA A 4 -5.00 15.82 -0.97
N VAL A 5 -5.48 16.10 -2.19
CA VAL A 5 -4.62 16.12 -3.39
C VAL A 5 -3.64 17.29 -3.36
N PHE A 6 -4.09 18.49 -2.97
CA PHE A 6 -3.22 19.66 -2.80
C PHE A 6 -2.07 19.38 -1.80
N ASP A 7 -2.42 18.80 -0.66
CA ASP A 7 -1.48 18.47 0.41
C ASP A 7 -0.52 17.35 -0.01
N ALA A 8 -1.02 16.30 -0.67
CA ALA A 8 -0.20 15.19 -1.18
C ALA A 8 0.78 15.62 -2.28
N LEU A 9 0.43 16.64 -3.07
CA LEU A 9 1.32 17.24 -4.06
C LEU A 9 2.37 18.17 -3.44
N GLY A 10 2.30 18.44 -2.12
CA GLY A 10 3.22 19.31 -1.42
C GLY A 10 3.16 20.76 -1.92
N LEU A 11 2.00 21.22 -2.37
CA LEU A 11 1.88 22.54 -2.98
C LEU A 11 2.12 23.65 -1.93
N PRO A 12 2.92 24.67 -2.27
CA PRO A 12 3.27 25.71 -1.33
C PRO A 12 2.08 26.63 -1.01
N GLY A 13 2.10 27.21 0.18
CA GLY A 13 1.12 28.20 0.62
C GLY A 13 -0.13 27.60 1.25
N ARG A 14 -1.13 28.46 1.49
CA ARG A 14 -2.41 28.04 2.05
C ARG A 14 -3.29 27.47 0.95
N PHE A 15 -4.04 26.43 1.28
CA PHE A 15 -5.07 25.88 0.41
C PHE A 15 -6.05 26.99 -0.02
N PRO A 16 -6.38 27.11 -1.32
CA PRO A 16 -7.19 28.20 -1.82
C PRO A 16 -8.61 28.26 -1.23
N HIS A 17 -9.16 29.47 -1.15
CA HIS A 17 -10.49 29.72 -0.58
C HIS A 17 -11.65 29.32 -1.49
N THR A 18 -11.39 29.09 -2.77
CA THR A 18 -12.41 28.65 -3.75
C THR A 18 -11.97 27.35 -4.42
N SER A 19 -12.96 26.53 -4.81
CA SER A 19 -12.71 25.27 -5.53
C SER A 19 -12.00 25.49 -6.86
N ALA A 20 -12.37 26.54 -7.62
CA ALA A 20 -11.76 26.86 -8.90
C ALA A 20 -10.25 27.16 -8.77
N LEU A 21 -9.86 27.93 -7.76
CA LEU A 21 -8.44 28.24 -7.51
C LEU A 21 -7.67 27.00 -7.04
N ALA A 22 -8.30 26.16 -6.22
CA ALA A 22 -7.70 24.88 -5.82
C ALA A 22 -7.50 23.95 -7.01
N ASP A 23 -8.50 23.81 -7.88
CA ASP A 23 -8.45 22.96 -9.07
C ASP A 23 -7.41 23.47 -10.07
N ALA A 24 -7.31 24.78 -10.28
CA ALA A 24 -6.27 25.38 -11.13
C ALA A 24 -4.85 25.13 -10.58
N ALA A 25 -4.67 25.25 -9.25
CA ALA A 25 -3.38 24.98 -8.62
C ALA A 25 -2.98 23.50 -8.75
N VAL A 26 -3.93 22.59 -8.50
CA VAL A 26 -3.73 21.14 -8.66
C VAL A 26 -3.45 20.79 -10.13
N ALA A 27 -4.27 21.25 -11.08
CA ALA A 27 -4.11 20.96 -12.50
C ALA A 27 -2.75 21.45 -13.02
N ARG A 28 -2.29 22.65 -12.60
CA ARG A 28 -0.97 23.17 -12.95
C ARG A 28 0.16 22.28 -12.41
N ALA A 29 0.05 21.81 -11.18
CA ALA A 29 1.05 20.90 -10.60
C ALA A 29 1.06 19.52 -11.26
N LEU A 30 -0.12 19.05 -11.70
CA LEU A 30 -0.29 17.81 -12.43
C LEU A 30 0.00 17.93 -13.94
N ALA A 31 0.43 19.10 -14.42
CA ALA A 31 0.92 19.24 -15.80
C ALA A 31 2.26 18.53 -16.00
N GLU A 32 3.02 18.33 -14.93
CA GLU A 32 4.14 17.40 -14.89
C GLU A 32 3.65 15.95 -14.80
N ALA A 33 4.38 15.02 -15.40
CA ALA A 33 4.04 13.61 -15.36
C ALA A 33 4.07 13.07 -13.92
N ARG A 34 2.92 12.62 -13.39
CA ARG A 34 2.82 12.09 -12.01
C ARG A 34 1.98 10.83 -11.91
N VAL A 35 2.33 9.96 -10.98
CA VAL A 35 1.49 8.83 -10.57
C VAL A 35 0.74 9.22 -9.31
N LEU A 36 -0.59 9.22 -9.34
CA LEU A 36 -1.40 9.39 -8.15
C LEU A 36 -1.90 8.01 -7.70
N VAL A 37 -1.37 7.58 -6.56
CA VAL A 37 -1.79 6.35 -5.90
C VAL A 37 -2.86 6.69 -4.87
N VAL A 38 -4.04 6.12 -5.06
CA VAL A 38 -5.18 6.28 -4.16
C VAL A 38 -5.40 4.96 -3.46
N ASP A 39 -4.94 4.89 -2.21
CA ASP A 39 -5.14 3.70 -1.40
C ASP A 39 -6.58 3.63 -0.87
N GLU A 40 -7.08 2.41 -0.73
CA GLU A 40 -8.41 2.10 -0.22
C GLU A 40 -9.54 2.81 -0.98
N ALA A 41 -9.42 2.83 -2.32
CA ALA A 41 -10.32 3.52 -3.23
C ALA A 41 -11.78 3.04 -3.11
N GLN A 42 -12.02 1.80 -2.70
CA GLN A 42 -13.36 1.27 -2.43
C GLN A 42 -14.10 1.99 -1.31
N ARG A 43 -13.37 2.72 -0.44
CA ARG A 43 -13.96 3.53 0.64
C ARG A 43 -14.31 4.94 0.19
N LEU A 44 -13.91 5.36 -1.01
CA LEU A 44 -14.18 6.70 -1.49
C LEU A 44 -15.64 6.83 -1.95
N PRO A 45 -16.32 7.93 -1.59
CA PRO A 45 -17.64 8.22 -2.13
C PRO A 45 -17.54 8.65 -3.60
N ALA A 46 -18.62 8.47 -4.36
CA ALA A 46 -18.66 8.77 -5.79
C ALA A 46 -18.11 10.16 -6.18
N PRO A 47 -18.47 11.29 -5.50
CA PRO A 47 -17.93 12.60 -5.84
C PRO A 47 -16.41 12.72 -5.71
N CYS A 48 -15.78 11.88 -4.89
CA CYS A 48 -14.32 11.85 -4.78
C CYS A 48 -13.67 11.14 -5.96
N LEU A 49 -14.28 10.06 -6.45
CA LEU A 49 -13.84 9.34 -7.65
C LEU A 49 -14.08 10.17 -8.92
N GLU A 50 -15.22 10.86 -9.02
CA GLU A 50 -15.51 11.82 -10.09
C GLU A 50 -14.49 12.96 -10.14
N TYR A 51 -13.99 13.40 -8.97
CA TYR A 51 -12.91 14.39 -8.95
C TYR A 51 -11.63 13.84 -9.58
N PHE A 52 -11.22 12.61 -9.27
CA PHE A 52 -10.07 11.99 -9.93
C PHE A 52 -10.31 11.78 -11.43
N GLN A 53 -11.52 11.40 -11.84
CA GLN A 53 -11.89 11.36 -13.25
C GLN A 53 -11.69 12.74 -13.92
N SER A 54 -12.16 13.81 -13.27
CA SER A 54 -12.00 15.17 -13.82
C SER A 54 -10.53 15.59 -13.95
N LEU A 55 -9.67 15.16 -13.01
CA LEU A 55 -8.23 15.38 -13.09
C LEU A 55 -7.57 14.50 -14.16
N TRP A 56 -8.12 13.33 -14.48
CA TRP A 56 -7.63 12.49 -15.57
C TRP A 56 -7.99 13.09 -16.93
N ASP A 57 -9.23 13.54 -17.06
CA ASP A 57 -9.79 14.07 -18.31
C ASP A 57 -9.29 15.47 -18.63
N HIS A 58 -8.66 16.16 -17.67
CA HIS A 58 -8.22 17.54 -17.87
C HIS A 58 -7.07 17.61 -18.89
N PRO A 59 -7.18 18.44 -19.94
CA PRO A 59 -6.23 18.43 -21.07
C PRO A 59 -4.80 18.85 -20.68
N SER A 60 -4.68 19.65 -19.62
CA SER A 60 -3.37 20.12 -19.13
C SER A 60 -2.70 19.18 -18.12
N THR A 61 -3.35 18.10 -17.70
CA THR A 61 -2.77 17.17 -16.71
C THR A 61 -2.16 15.95 -17.38
N ARG A 62 -1.06 15.45 -16.81
CA ARG A 62 -0.34 14.27 -17.29
C ARG A 62 -0.20 13.29 -16.13
N ILE A 63 -1.26 12.57 -15.84
CA ILE A 63 -1.26 11.67 -14.68
C ILE A 63 -1.36 10.21 -15.09
N THR A 64 -0.98 9.32 -14.18
CA THR A 64 -1.37 7.90 -14.13
C THR A 64 -2.12 7.68 -12.81
N LEU A 65 -3.37 7.23 -12.86
CA LEU A 65 -4.14 6.92 -11.65
C LEU A 65 -3.95 5.44 -11.31
N VAL A 66 -3.56 5.16 -10.07
CA VAL A 66 -3.51 3.81 -9.51
C VAL A 66 -4.48 3.77 -8.34
N LEU A 67 -5.56 3.01 -8.49
CA LEU A 67 -6.58 2.84 -7.47
C LEU A 67 -6.35 1.50 -6.78
N CYS A 68 -6.01 1.54 -5.49
CA CYS A 68 -5.68 0.35 -4.70
C CYS A 68 -6.79 0.05 -3.70
N GLY A 69 -6.91 -1.22 -3.33
CA GLY A 69 -7.80 -1.68 -2.26
C GLY A 69 -8.77 -2.77 -2.73
N ALA A 70 -8.98 -3.76 -1.87
CA ALA A 70 -9.86 -4.89 -2.16
C ALA A 70 -11.31 -4.40 -2.34
N GLY A 71 -11.94 -4.73 -3.47
CA GLY A 71 -13.29 -4.27 -3.79
C GLY A 71 -13.34 -2.96 -4.59
N SER A 72 -12.19 -2.41 -5.00
CA SER A 72 -12.15 -1.20 -5.84
C SER A 72 -12.86 -1.41 -7.18
N GLU A 73 -12.89 -2.64 -7.70
CA GLU A 73 -13.63 -3.01 -8.90
C GLU A 73 -15.14 -2.75 -8.74
N ARG A 74 -15.71 -3.02 -7.56
CA ARG A 74 -17.13 -2.79 -7.27
C ARG A 74 -17.44 -1.31 -7.11
N ALA A 75 -16.52 -0.55 -6.51
CA ALA A 75 -16.67 0.90 -6.39
C ALA A 75 -16.65 1.56 -7.78
N LEU A 76 -15.77 1.11 -8.67
CA LEU A 76 -15.67 1.61 -10.04
C LEU A 76 -16.84 1.17 -10.92
N ALA A 77 -17.39 -0.04 -10.73
CA ALA A 77 -18.57 -0.49 -11.46
C ALA A 77 -19.78 0.44 -11.31
N ARG A 78 -19.84 1.24 -10.23
CA ARG A 78 -20.88 2.25 -9.99
C ARG A 78 -20.66 3.56 -10.74
N LEU A 79 -19.49 3.74 -11.36
CA LEU A 79 -19.09 4.92 -12.12
C LEU A 79 -18.61 4.49 -13.53
N PRO A 80 -19.54 4.21 -14.46
CA PRO A 80 -19.21 3.64 -15.77
C PRO A 80 -18.20 4.46 -16.57
N GLN A 81 -18.21 5.78 -16.42
CA GLN A 81 -17.27 6.67 -17.11
C GLN A 81 -15.83 6.49 -16.63
N LEU A 82 -15.62 6.34 -15.32
CA LEU A 82 -14.27 6.10 -14.80
C LEU A 82 -13.85 4.65 -15.07
N ALA A 83 -14.78 3.69 -14.95
CA ALA A 83 -14.51 2.28 -15.24
C ALA A 83 -14.04 2.04 -16.69
N SER A 84 -14.61 2.76 -17.66
CA SER A 84 -14.22 2.61 -19.08
C SER A 84 -12.81 3.12 -19.40
N ARG A 85 -12.19 3.86 -18.47
CA ARG A 85 -10.82 4.39 -18.60
C ARG A 85 -9.77 3.47 -17.96
N VAL A 86 -10.19 2.40 -17.29
CA VAL A 86 -9.26 1.46 -16.65
C VAL A 86 -8.57 0.62 -17.72
N VAL A 87 -7.26 0.81 -17.88
CA VAL A 87 -6.44 0.11 -18.88
C VAL A 87 -5.98 -1.26 -18.39
N ALA A 88 -5.80 -1.42 -17.07
CA ALA A 88 -5.32 -2.65 -16.47
C ALA A 88 -5.96 -2.88 -15.10
N TRP A 89 -6.31 -4.14 -14.84
CA TRP A 89 -6.68 -4.63 -13.52
C TRP A 89 -5.54 -5.54 -13.04
N GLN A 90 -5.01 -5.24 -11.86
CA GLN A 90 -3.93 -6.03 -11.27
C GLN A 90 -4.38 -6.56 -9.91
N GLU A 91 -4.42 -7.88 -9.79
CA GLU A 91 -4.53 -8.55 -8.50
C GLU A 91 -3.13 -8.77 -7.92
N VAL A 92 -2.96 -8.50 -6.63
CA VAL A 92 -1.71 -8.77 -5.90
C VAL A 92 -2.02 -9.85 -4.87
N PRO A 93 -1.79 -11.14 -5.19
CA PRO A 93 -2.11 -12.23 -4.29
C PRO A 93 -1.12 -12.29 -3.12
N CYS A 94 -1.43 -13.11 -2.13
CA CYS A 94 -0.45 -13.52 -1.12
C CYS A 94 0.74 -14.22 -1.79
N LEU A 95 1.91 -14.12 -1.17
CA LEU A 95 3.10 -14.82 -1.63
C LEU A 95 2.86 -16.33 -1.59
N THR A 96 3.26 -17.01 -2.66
CA THR A 96 3.33 -18.47 -2.65
C THR A 96 4.49 -18.94 -1.78
N GLY A 97 4.42 -20.18 -1.28
CA GLY A 97 5.52 -20.75 -0.48
C GLY A 97 6.87 -20.76 -1.21
N ALA A 98 6.86 -20.81 -2.55
CA ALA A 98 8.07 -20.72 -3.38
C ALA A 98 8.66 -19.29 -3.43
N GLU A 99 7.81 -18.26 -3.38
CA GLU A 99 8.23 -16.85 -3.45
C GLU A 99 8.70 -16.32 -2.10
N VAL A 100 8.14 -16.83 -0.99
CA VAL A 100 8.39 -16.35 0.37
C VAL A 100 9.89 -16.19 0.65
N ALA A 101 10.70 -17.22 0.41
CA ALA A 101 12.12 -17.16 0.72
C ALA A 101 12.84 -16.04 -0.05
N SER A 102 12.55 -15.88 -1.34
CA SER A 102 13.14 -14.83 -2.18
C SER A 102 12.69 -13.44 -1.74
N VAL A 103 11.38 -13.25 -1.56
CA VAL A 103 10.82 -11.94 -1.23
C VAL A 103 11.21 -11.49 0.18
N VAL A 104 11.15 -12.38 1.17
CA VAL A 104 11.41 -12.02 2.58
C VAL A 104 12.91 -11.73 2.82
N THR A 105 13.81 -12.46 2.16
CA THR A 105 15.26 -12.19 2.24
C THR A 105 15.65 -10.89 1.53
N GLY A 106 14.94 -10.54 0.45
CA GLY A 106 15.04 -9.23 -0.20
C GLY A 106 14.43 -8.09 0.62
N PHE A 107 13.36 -8.38 1.38
CA PHE A 107 12.61 -7.41 2.17
C PHE A 107 13.40 -6.85 3.35
N HIS A 108 14.06 -7.69 4.16
CA HIS A 108 14.78 -7.22 5.35
C HIS A 108 16.06 -8.02 5.67
N PRO A 109 17.18 -7.36 6.05
CA PRO A 109 18.45 -8.05 6.34
C PRO A 109 18.38 -9.15 7.41
N LEU A 110 17.47 -9.01 8.40
CA LEU A 110 17.29 -10.02 9.46
C LEU A 110 17.01 -11.43 8.93
N TRP A 111 16.42 -11.54 7.73
CA TRP A 111 16.02 -12.82 7.17
C TRP A 111 17.07 -13.46 6.27
N ARG A 112 18.09 -12.71 5.84
CA ARG A 112 19.08 -13.17 4.84
C ARG A 112 19.92 -14.37 5.31
N THR A 113 20.11 -14.49 6.61
CA THR A 113 20.88 -15.57 7.23
C THR A 113 20.00 -16.71 7.72
N VAL A 114 18.67 -16.59 7.61
CA VAL A 114 17.72 -17.61 8.05
C VAL A 114 17.55 -18.65 6.93
N PRO A 115 17.76 -19.95 7.20
CA PRO A 115 17.62 -20.99 6.18
C PRO A 115 16.20 -21.03 5.59
N ALA A 116 16.08 -21.32 4.29
CA ALA A 116 14.79 -21.39 3.60
C ALA A 116 13.75 -22.30 4.29
N PRO A 117 14.10 -23.49 4.82
CA PRO A 117 13.14 -24.32 5.56
C PRO A 117 12.57 -23.64 6.82
N GLU A 118 13.36 -22.80 7.51
CA GLU A 118 12.88 -22.04 8.66
C GLU A 118 11.96 -20.89 8.22
N LEU A 119 12.28 -20.22 7.10
CA LEU A 119 11.39 -19.20 6.52
C LEU A 119 10.04 -19.81 6.11
N THR A 120 10.05 -20.98 5.48
CA THR A 120 8.82 -21.72 5.15
C THR A 120 8.03 -22.09 6.41
N TRP A 121 8.71 -22.54 7.46
CA TRP A 121 8.04 -22.84 8.74
C TRP A 121 7.40 -21.60 9.37
N ILE A 122 8.09 -20.45 9.37
CA ILE A 122 7.55 -19.18 9.88
C ILE A 122 6.31 -18.77 9.06
N ASP A 123 6.38 -18.88 7.73
CA ASP A 123 5.27 -18.54 6.85
C ASP A 123 4.04 -19.39 7.16
N GLN A 124 4.20 -20.71 7.17
CA GLN A 124 3.12 -21.66 7.42
C GLN A 124 2.54 -21.55 8.82
N SER A 125 3.33 -21.06 9.79
CA SER A 125 2.90 -20.95 11.19
C SER A 125 2.26 -19.61 11.55
N CYS A 126 2.47 -18.56 10.75
CA CYS A 126 2.08 -17.21 11.12
C CYS A 126 1.72 -16.31 9.94
N ALA A 127 2.59 -16.21 8.92
CA ALA A 127 2.46 -15.16 7.91
C ALA A 127 1.56 -15.53 6.73
N HIS A 128 1.46 -16.82 6.38
CA HIS A 128 0.61 -17.36 5.31
C HIS A 128 0.71 -16.57 4.00
N GLY A 129 1.93 -16.22 3.58
CA GLY A 129 2.19 -15.43 2.37
C GLY A 129 1.84 -13.93 2.49
N THR A 130 1.29 -13.47 3.60
CA THR A 130 0.91 -12.07 3.82
C THR A 130 2.13 -11.23 4.19
N LEU A 131 2.59 -10.39 3.26
CA LEU A 131 3.76 -9.54 3.48
C LEU A 131 3.58 -8.55 4.65
N ARG A 132 2.35 -8.08 4.92
CA ARG A 132 2.05 -7.24 6.09
C ARG A 132 2.35 -7.98 7.40
N THR A 133 2.03 -9.27 7.47
CA THR A 133 2.31 -10.11 8.64
C THR A 133 3.81 -10.34 8.79
N TRP A 134 4.53 -10.58 7.68
CA TRP A 134 6.00 -10.62 7.67
C TRP A 134 6.63 -9.31 8.20
N ALA A 135 6.12 -8.15 7.80
CA ALA A 135 6.58 -6.86 8.31
C ALA A 135 6.35 -6.73 9.83
N ALA A 136 5.19 -7.17 10.34
CA ALA A 136 4.90 -7.16 11.76
C ALA A 136 5.84 -8.08 12.56
N VAL A 137 6.05 -9.32 12.10
CA VAL A 137 7.01 -10.26 12.70
C VAL A 137 8.41 -9.63 12.72
N THR A 138 8.83 -9.02 11.62
CA THR A 138 10.15 -8.36 11.49
C THR A 138 10.32 -7.26 12.53
N ALA A 139 9.34 -6.36 12.66
CA ALA A 139 9.37 -5.27 13.63
C ALA A 139 9.44 -5.78 15.07
N HIS A 140 8.64 -6.81 15.41
CA HIS A 140 8.67 -7.41 16.75
C HIS A 140 9.98 -8.13 17.05
N LEU A 141 10.56 -8.83 16.06
CA LEU A 141 11.83 -9.51 16.21
C LEU A 141 12.96 -8.50 16.39
N GLN A 142 13.01 -7.46 15.56
CA GLN A 142 14.00 -6.39 15.68
C GLN A 142 13.94 -5.73 17.06
N ASN A 143 12.74 -5.41 17.56
CA ASN A 143 12.59 -4.85 18.89
C ASN A 143 13.08 -5.81 19.98
N ALA A 144 12.75 -7.10 19.90
CA ALA A 144 13.19 -8.09 20.89
C ALA A 144 14.72 -8.24 20.95
N LEU A 145 15.38 -8.23 19.79
CA LEU A 145 16.85 -8.30 19.67
C LEU A 145 17.54 -7.04 20.19
N LEU A 146 16.90 -5.87 20.05
CA LEU A 146 17.45 -4.60 20.55
C LEU A 146 17.25 -4.41 22.06
N THR A 147 16.19 -4.97 22.64
CA THR A 147 15.85 -4.75 24.06
C THR A 147 16.35 -5.84 24.99
N THR A 148 16.81 -6.97 24.46
CA THR A 148 17.18 -8.15 25.26
C THR A 148 18.61 -8.55 24.94
N SER A 149 19.52 -8.36 25.91
CA SER A 149 20.88 -8.90 25.81
C SER A 149 20.83 -10.42 25.64
N ASP A 150 21.65 -10.95 24.73
CA ASP A 150 21.75 -12.38 24.40
C ASP A 150 20.53 -13.02 23.73
N ALA A 151 19.56 -12.23 23.24
CA ALA A 151 18.49 -12.79 22.44
C ALA A 151 19.03 -13.35 21.11
N SER A 152 18.90 -14.66 20.93
CA SER A 152 19.11 -15.34 19.65
C SER A 152 17.78 -15.58 18.95
N VAL A 153 17.81 -15.60 17.62
CA VAL A 153 16.62 -15.92 16.81
C VAL A 153 16.40 -17.43 16.89
N ASP A 154 15.55 -17.87 17.82
CA ASP A 154 15.16 -19.27 17.96
C ASP A 154 13.64 -19.47 17.81
N ARG A 155 13.21 -20.73 17.68
CA ARG A 155 11.79 -21.06 17.52
C ARG A 155 10.94 -20.70 18.75
N ALA A 156 11.54 -20.62 19.94
CA ALA A 156 10.80 -20.28 21.16
C ALA A 156 10.47 -18.78 21.21
N LEU A 157 11.42 -17.93 20.83
CA LEU A 157 11.21 -16.50 20.61
C LEU A 157 10.19 -16.29 19.50
N LEU A 158 10.36 -16.92 18.33
CA LEU A 158 9.42 -16.77 17.20
C LEU A 158 7.99 -17.17 17.58
N ARG A 159 7.79 -18.30 18.27
CA ARG A 159 6.46 -18.70 18.78
C ARG A 159 5.85 -17.69 19.75
N ARG A 160 6.66 -17.03 20.59
CA ARG A 160 6.18 -15.94 21.46
C ARG A 160 5.79 -14.71 20.63
N LEU A 161 6.55 -14.39 19.59
CA LEU A 161 6.24 -13.26 18.70
C LEU A 161 4.99 -13.51 17.85
N PHE A 162 4.77 -14.74 17.38
CA PHE A 162 3.57 -15.09 16.61
C PHE A 162 2.29 -14.82 17.39
N LYS A 163 2.29 -14.98 18.73
CA LYS A 163 1.15 -14.62 19.59
C LYS A 163 0.87 -13.13 19.67
N ARG A 164 1.85 -12.28 19.35
CA ARG A 164 1.74 -10.80 19.37
C ARG A 164 1.30 -10.24 18.02
N VAL A 165 1.57 -11.01 16.95
CA VAL A 165 1.07 -10.71 15.62
C VAL A 165 -0.36 -11.24 15.57
N ALA A 166 -1.33 -10.32 15.63
CA ALA A 166 -2.76 -10.64 15.59
C ALA A 166 -3.10 -11.58 14.39
N PRO A 167 -4.14 -12.43 14.49
CA PRO A 167 -4.50 -13.31 13.38
C PRO A 167 -4.84 -12.45 12.14
N PRO A 168 -4.56 -12.95 10.92
CA PRO A 168 -4.89 -12.22 9.70
C PRO A 168 -6.41 -11.98 9.64
N LEU A 169 -6.79 -10.76 9.25
CA LEU A 169 -8.15 -10.38 8.87
C LEU A 169 -8.67 -11.26 7.73
#